data_AF-I4Z2D3-F1
#
_entry.id   AF-I4Z2D3-F1
#
_cell.length_a   1.000
_cell.length_b   1.000
_cell.length_c   1.000
_cell.angle_alpha   90.00
_cell.angle_beta   90.00
_cell.angle_gamma   90.00
#
_symmetry.space_group_name_H-M   'P 1'
#
loop_
_entity.id
_entity.type
_entity.pdbx_description
1 polymer ?
#
loop_
_entity_poly.entity_id
_entity_poly.type
_entity_poly.pdbx_seq_one_letter_code
_entity_poly.pdbx_strand_id
1 'polypeptide(L)'
;MRSLNYDMLNIVLAVQRRRSFMIADSAIREPAGQESPSWFKSVESYYSEVPDCVMKVAGLHKNRSDFEKVLNFEVTDQMLTTNHNKLSQFEFPADDRGEYRAETEAVAIPS
;
A
#
# COMPACT_ATOMS: atom_id res chain seq x y z
N MET A 1 -8.72 -6.43 14.14
CA MET A 1 -8.43 -6.72 12.72
C MET A 1 -9.69 -6.51 11.91
N ARG A 2 -9.59 -6.23 10.61
CA ARG A 2 -10.72 -6.06 9.67
C ARG A 2 -10.82 -7.30 8.79
N SER A 3 -12.02 -7.74 8.44
CA SER A 3 -12.17 -8.80 7.43
C SER A 3 -11.82 -8.26 6.05
N LEU A 4 -10.98 -8.99 5.33
CA LEU A 4 -10.67 -8.69 3.94
C LEU A 4 -11.94 -8.85 3.10
N ASN A 5 -12.23 -7.87 2.25
CA ASN A 5 -13.28 -7.96 1.25
C ASN A 5 -12.69 -7.75 -0.14
N TYR A 6 -13.52 -8.00 -1.17
CA TYR A 6 -13.09 -7.93 -2.55
C TYR A 6 -12.58 -6.54 -2.96
N ASP A 7 -13.28 -5.49 -2.57
CA ASP A 7 -12.93 -4.10 -2.90
C ASP A 7 -11.61 -3.69 -2.22
N MET A 8 -11.43 -4.09 -0.95
CA MET A 8 -10.18 -3.89 -0.22
C MET A 8 -9.01 -4.59 -0.92
N LEU A 9 -9.16 -5.86 -1.29
CA LEU A 9 -8.12 -6.61 -2.01
C LEU A 9 -7.76 -5.95 -3.34
N ASN A 10 -8.75 -5.46 -4.10
CA ASN A 10 -8.50 -4.76 -5.36
C ASN A 10 -7.74 -3.45 -5.16
N ILE A 11 -8.06 -2.67 -4.12
CA ILE A 11 -7.32 -1.44 -3.80
C ILE A 11 -5.86 -1.78 -3.43
N VAL A 12 -5.65 -2.80 -2.59
CA VAL A 12 -4.31 -3.29 -2.24
C VAL A 12 -3.52 -3.64 -3.49
N LEU A 13 -4.08 -4.46 -4.36
CA LEU A 13 -3.44 -4.86 -5.61
C LEU A 13 -3.12 -3.67 -6.52
N ALA A 14 -4.06 -2.73 -6.67
CA ALA A 14 -3.86 -1.57 -7.53
C ALA A 14 -2.74 -0.66 -7.03
N VAL A 15 -2.70 -0.39 -5.71
CA VAL A 15 -1.67 0.43 -5.07
C VAL A 15 -0.30 -0.24 -5.16
N GLN A 16 -0.21 -1.53 -4.86
CA GLN A 16 1.06 -2.27 -4.93
C GLN A 16 1.57 -2.40 -6.37
N ARG A 17 0.68 -2.61 -7.36
CA ARG A 17 1.06 -2.59 -8.78
C ARG A 17 1.53 -1.21 -9.22
N ARG A 18 0.88 -0.13 -8.77
CA ARG A 18 1.35 1.24 -9.04
C ARG A 18 2.76 1.44 -8.52
N ARG A 19 3.07 0.97 -7.30
CA ARG A 19 4.44 0.97 -6.76
C ARG A 19 5.41 0.24 -7.68
N SER A 20 5.10 -0.99 -8.09
CA SER A 20 5.97 -1.76 -8.99
C SER A 20 6.22 -1.04 -10.32
N PHE A 21 5.19 -0.44 -10.91
CA PHE A 21 5.34 0.35 -12.15
C PHE A 21 6.22 1.58 -11.96
N MET A 22 6.06 2.32 -10.87
CA MET A 22 6.89 3.50 -10.60
C MET A 22 8.36 3.13 -10.36
N ILE A 23 8.63 2.04 -9.63
CA ILE A 23 10.00 1.55 -9.42
C ILE A 23 10.63 1.13 -10.74
N ALA A 24 9.88 0.43 -11.59
CA ALA A 24 10.35 0.04 -12.92
C ALA A 24 10.62 1.25 -13.83
N ASP A 25 9.73 2.26 -13.81
CA ASP A 25 9.92 3.51 -14.55
C ASP A 25 11.18 4.26 -14.08
N SER A 26 11.43 4.37 -12.77
CA SER A 26 12.66 4.95 -12.23
C SER A 26 13.91 4.21 -12.71
N ALA A 27 13.90 2.87 -12.66
CA ALA A 27 15.03 2.05 -13.09
C ALA A 27 15.35 2.20 -14.60
N ILE A 28 14.38 2.58 -15.42
CA ILE A 28 14.55 2.85 -16.86
C ILE A 28 15.05 4.28 -17.10
N ARG A 29 14.52 5.26 -16.36
CA ARG A 29 14.81 6.70 -16.53
C ARG A 29 16.17 7.11 -15.99
N GLU A 30 16.57 6.58 -14.84
CA GLU A 30 17.83 6.94 -14.19
C GLU A 30 19.05 6.71 -15.09
N PRO A 31 19.22 5.54 -15.75
CA PRO A 31 20.33 5.32 -16.68
C PRO A 31 20.27 6.20 -17.93
N ALA A 32 19.07 6.68 -18.31
CA ALA A 32 18.87 7.58 -19.44
C ALA A 32 19.10 9.07 -19.08
N GLY A 33 19.50 9.37 -17.83
CA GLY A 33 19.69 10.74 -17.36
C GLY A 33 18.39 11.53 -17.23
N GLN A 34 17.23 10.85 -17.19
CA GLN A 34 15.93 11.47 -17.06
C GLN A 34 15.53 11.58 -15.59
N GLU A 35 14.91 12.70 -15.21
CA GLU A 35 14.31 12.83 -13.89
C GLU A 35 13.21 11.78 -13.69
N SER A 36 13.23 11.13 -12.52
CA SER A 36 12.18 10.21 -12.11
C SER A 36 11.43 10.77 -10.90
N PRO A 37 10.09 10.82 -10.96
CA PRO A 37 9.29 11.22 -9.81
C PRO A 37 9.39 10.20 -8.69
N SER A 38 9.33 10.68 -7.44
CA SER A 38 9.32 9.79 -6.26
C SER A 38 8.18 8.77 -6.36
N TRP A 39 8.54 7.47 -6.35
CA TRP A 39 7.56 6.39 -6.39
C TRP A 39 6.59 6.50 -5.21
N PHE A 40 7.09 6.82 -4.02
CA PHE A 40 6.28 6.90 -2.80
C PHE A 40 5.20 7.98 -2.92
N LYS A 41 5.59 9.21 -3.27
CA LYS A 41 4.64 10.32 -3.45
C LYS A 41 3.63 10.03 -4.56
N SER A 42 4.07 9.39 -5.64
CA SER A 42 3.19 9.04 -6.76
C SER A 42 2.14 7.99 -6.38
N VAL A 43 2.52 7.02 -5.54
CA VAL A 43 1.63 5.96 -5.04
C VAL A 43 0.70 6.49 -3.95
N GLU A 44 1.19 7.36 -3.07
CA GLU A 44 0.39 8.06 -2.05
C GLU A 44 -0.69 8.96 -2.70
N SER A 45 -0.33 9.72 -3.74
CA SER A 45 -1.29 10.53 -4.52
C SER A 45 -2.37 9.64 -5.12
N TYR A 46 -1.97 8.55 -5.79
CA TYR A 46 -2.90 7.58 -6.37
C TYR A 46 -3.89 7.03 -5.33
N TYR A 47 -3.42 6.66 -4.14
CA TYR A 47 -4.27 6.19 -3.05
C TYR A 47 -5.26 7.28 -2.58
N SER A 48 -4.80 8.52 -2.44
CA SER A 48 -5.62 9.64 -2.00
C SER A 48 -6.72 10.04 -3.01
N GLU A 49 -6.51 9.74 -4.29
CA GLU A 49 -7.42 10.04 -5.39
C GLU A 49 -8.53 8.99 -5.58
N VAL A 50 -8.41 7.79 -4.96
CA VAL A 50 -9.46 6.76 -5.01
C VAL A 50 -10.79 7.33 -4.50
N PRO A 51 -11.93 7.19 -5.19
CA PRO A 51 -13.19 7.80 -4.75
C PRO A 51 -13.60 7.38 -3.33
N ASP A 52 -14.12 8.31 -2.52
CA ASP A 52 -14.49 8.06 -1.12
C ASP A 52 -15.54 6.93 -0.98
N CYS A 53 -16.45 6.81 -1.95
CA CYS A 53 -17.43 5.74 -1.99
C CYS A 53 -16.77 4.35 -2.10
N VAL A 54 -15.72 4.24 -2.90
CA VAL A 54 -14.94 2.99 -3.08
C VAL A 54 -14.15 2.68 -1.80
N MET A 55 -13.50 3.68 -1.22
CA MET A 55 -12.80 3.54 0.06
C MET A 55 -13.73 3.05 1.18
N LYS A 56 -14.94 3.61 1.27
CA LYS A 56 -15.94 3.23 2.26
C LYS A 56 -16.43 1.80 2.09
N VAL A 57 -16.71 1.35 0.87
CA VAL A 57 -17.10 -0.04 0.59
C VAL A 57 -15.97 -1.00 0.96
N ALA A 58 -14.73 -0.63 0.68
CA ALA A 58 -13.56 -1.39 1.06
C ALA A 58 -13.29 -1.40 2.58
N GLY A 59 -13.92 -0.52 3.37
CA GLY A 59 -13.63 -0.38 4.80
C GLY A 59 -12.25 0.25 5.09
N LEU A 60 -11.79 1.10 4.17
CA LEU A 60 -10.53 1.85 4.23
C LEU A 60 -10.77 3.35 4.39
N HIS A 61 -9.75 4.04 4.88
CA HIS A 61 -9.76 5.49 5.04
C HIS A 61 -8.59 6.13 4.29
N LYS A 62 -8.79 7.33 3.76
CA LYS A 62 -7.71 8.13 3.15
C LYS A 62 -6.80 8.74 4.21
N ASN A 63 -6.08 7.90 4.93
CA ASN A 63 -5.10 8.31 5.93
C ASN A 63 -3.79 7.54 5.74
N ARG A 64 -2.73 8.07 6.36
CA ARG A 64 -1.39 7.51 6.25
C ARG A 64 -1.29 6.07 6.78
N SER A 65 -1.99 5.77 7.87
CA SER A 65 -1.95 4.44 8.49
C SER A 65 -2.54 3.36 7.58
N ASP A 66 -3.69 3.60 6.97
CA ASP A 66 -4.29 2.67 6.01
C ASP A 66 -3.48 2.60 4.73
N PHE A 67 -2.92 3.72 4.25
CA PHE A 67 -2.01 3.71 3.12
C PHE A 67 -0.81 2.77 3.34
N GLU A 68 -0.14 2.89 4.49
CA GLU A 68 1.03 2.06 4.82
C GLU A 68 0.65 0.58 5.00
N LYS A 69 -0.49 0.28 5.61
CA LYS A 69 -1.01 -1.11 5.69
C LYS A 69 -1.26 -1.67 4.30
N VAL A 70 -1.93 -0.92 3.43
CA VAL A 70 -2.21 -1.31 2.04
C VAL A 70 -0.91 -1.58 1.27
N LEU A 71 0.10 -0.73 1.45
CA LEU A 71 1.40 -0.85 0.78
C LEU A 71 2.19 -2.10 1.22
N ASN A 72 2.07 -2.47 2.49
CA ASN A 72 2.84 -3.55 3.11
C ASN A 72 2.05 -4.85 3.32
N PHE A 73 0.75 -4.87 2.98
CA PHE A 73 -0.08 -6.06 3.14
C PHE A 73 0.41 -7.20 2.26
N GLU A 74 0.66 -8.35 2.86
CA GLU A 74 1.07 -9.55 2.13
C GLU A 74 -0.12 -10.14 1.38
N VAL A 75 -0.10 -10.06 0.05
CA VAL A 75 -1.10 -10.70 -0.80
C VAL A 75 -0.60 -12.09 -1.19
N THR A 76 -1.33 -13.13 -0.79
CA THR A 76 -1.01 -14.51 -1.11
C THR A 76 -1.80 -15.03 -2.31
N ASP A 77 -1.28 -16.04 -3.01
CA ASP A 77 -2.02 -16.71 -4.10
C ASP A 77 -3.36 -17.29 -3.65
N GLN A 78 -3.46 -17.70 -2.39
CA GLN A 78 -4.71 -18.18 -1.81
C GLN A 78 -5.76 -17.06 -1.76
N MET A 79 -5.38 -15.83 -1.40
CA MET A 79 -6.29 -14.68 -1.42
C MET A 79 -6.76 -14.38 -2.86
N LEU A 80 -5.85 -14.47 -3.83
CA LEU A 80 -6.14 -14.21 -5.24
C LEU A 80 -7.08 -15.23 -5.89
N THR A 81 -7.04 -16.48 -5.41
CA THR A 81 -7.84 -17.60 -5.95
C THR A 81 -9.11 -17.87 -5.14
N THR A 82 -9.28 -17.22 -3.98
CA THR A 82 -10.47 -17.38 -3.14
C THR A 82 -11.67 -16.65 -3.75
N ASN A 83 -12.82 -17.33 -3.79
CA ASN A 83 -14.09 -16.72 -4.20
C ASN A 83 -14.41 -15.47 -3.37
N HIS A 84 -14.93 -14.43 -4.01
CA HIS A 84 -15.12 -13.11 -3.38
C HIS A 84 -15.94 -13.17 -2.09
N ASN A 85 -16.96 -14.03 -2.03
CA ASN A 85 -17.82 -14.22 -0.86
C ASN A 85 -17.15 -14.94 0.33
N LYS A 86 -15.93 -15.47 0.14
CA LYS A 86 -15.13 -16.15 1.16
C LYS A 86 -13.89 -15.36 1.55
N LEU A 87 -13.62 -14.20 0.94
CA LEU A 87 -12.45 -13.38 1.27
C LEU A 87 -12.43 -12.92 2.74
N SER A 88 -13.60 -12.83 3.36
CA SER A 88 -13.73 -12.44 4.78
C SER A 88 -13.08 -13.43 5.76
N GLN A 89 -12.62 -14.60 5.30
CA GLN A 89 -11.81 -15.52 6.08
C GLN A 89 -10.37 -15.03 6.30
N PHE A 90 -9.90 -14.06 5.50
CA PHE A 90 -8.61 -13.42 5.66
C PHE A 90 -8.73 -12.12 6.43
N GLU A 91 -7.66 -11.76 7.14
CA GLU A 91 -7.62 -10.58 7.99
C GLU A 91 -6.74 -9.49 7.38
N PHE A 92 -7.22 -8.26 7.48
CA PHE A 92 -6.47 -7.05 7.20
C PHE A 92 -6.15 -6.32 8.52
N PRO A 93 -4.95 -5.75 8.69
CA PRO A 93 -4.57 -5.06 9.91
C PRO A 93 -5.58 -3.97 10.31
N ALA A 94 -5.93 -3.93 11.59
CA ALA A 94 -6.78 -2.87 12.13
C ALA A 94 -5.98 -1.58 12.33
N ASP A 95 -6.67 -0.50 12.67
CA ASP A 95 -6.01 0.72 13.12
C ASP A 95 -5.29 0.47 14.44
N ASP A 96 -3.97 0.55 14.40
CA ASP A 96 -3.15 0.63 15.58
C ASP A 96 -3.43 1.98 16.24
N ARG A 97 -4.37 2.01 17.20
CA ARG A 97 -4.30 3.03 18.25
C ARG A 97 -3.13 2.67 19.17
N GLY A 98 -1.89 2.83 18.69
CA GLY A 98 -0.70 2.64 19.50
C GLY A 98 0.57 2.31 18.70
N GLU A 99 1.53 3.21 18.81
CA GLU A 99 2.98 2.95 18.68
C GLU A 99 3.57 2.76 17.29
N TYR A 100 3.63 3.88 16.56
CA TYR A 100 4.71 4.10 15.61
C TYR A 100 6.03 4.30 16.37
N ARG A 101 6.88 3.26 16.46
CA ARG A 101 8.32 3.45 16.66
C ARG A 101 8.95 3.58 15.28
N ALA A 102 9.23 4.81 14.87
CA ALA A 102 10.14 5.06 13.77
C ALA A 102 11.52 4.56 14.21
N GLU A 103 12.01 3.47 13.61
CA GLU A 103 13.41 3.10 13.68
C GLU A 103 14.21 4.16 12.92
N THR A 104 14.63 5.21 13.62
CA THR A 104 15.72 6.06 13.16
C THR A 104 17.02 5.29 13.39
N GLU A 105 17.54 4.66 12.34
CA GLU A 105 18.95 4.28 12.28
C GLU A 105 19.79 5.56 12.30
N ALA A 106 20.16 6.00 13.51
CA ALA A 106 21.23 6.97 13.70
C ALA A 106 22.56 6.24 13.51
N VAL A 107 23.10 6.29 12.30
CA VAL A 107 24.50 5.91 12.04
C VAL A 107 25.39 6.95 12.73
N ALA A 108 25.95 6.57 13.88
CA ALA A 108 27.00 7.35 14.52
C ALA A 108 28.30 7.22 13.71
N ILE A 109 28.77 8.34 13.16
CA ILE A 109 30.12 8.46 12.59
C ILE A 109 31.03 8.97 13.72
N PRO A 110 31.93 8.16 14.29
CA PRO A 110 32.94 8.67 15.20
C PRO A 110 34.02 9.44 14.42
N SER A 111 34.36 10.61 14.95
CA SER A 111 35.48 11.47 14.51
C SER A 111 36.84 10.91 14.92
#